data_AF-B5EVW2-F1
#
_entry.id   AF-B5EVW2-F1
#
_cell.length_a   1.000
_cell.length_b   1.000
_cell.length_c   1.000
_cell.angle_alpha   90.00
_cell.angle_beta   90.00
_cell.angle_gamma   90.00
#
_symmetry.space_group_name_H-M   'P 1'
#
loop_
_entity.id
_entity.type
_entity.pdbx_description
1 polymer ?
#
loop_
_entity_poly.entity_id
_entity_poly.type
_entity_poly.pdbx_seq_one_letter_code
_entity_poly.pdbx_strand_id
1 'polypeptide(L)'
;MSIILEKLGITATDIERVEKQEQQNELAIANIQKKWGDWLKQYEQKAKNQRITTMIKRNLLASSSTKISPTQKALKKAVTWSSSKHNENKKADVIKSILTDIAAMDPNTITTGQLFTTGCFSKGAHLCGKSSCATLFSNEANYQLYCIYGSPYLLIEGIGIVMFEGFNYPSPPYLFPFDEEVELKYQEYEAEIHNISSSIF
;
A
#
# COMPACT_ATOMS: atom_id res chain seq x y z
N MET A 1 -38.07 -11.32 21.63
CA MET A 1 -37.71 -10.70 20.35
C MET A 1 -37.98 -9.21 20.48
N SER A 2 -36.96 -8.35 20.35
CA SER A 2 -37.07 -6.92 20.68
C SER A 2 -37.89 -6.16 19.63
N ILE A 3 -38.86 -5.36 20.08
CA ILE A 3 -39.78 -4.50 19.28
C ILE A 3 -39.03 -3.57 18.30
N ILE A 4 -37.73 -3.36 18.51
CA ILE A 4 -36.85 -2.51 17.70
C ILE A 4 -36.45 -3.21 16.38
N LEU A 5 -36.29 -4.54 16.37
CA LEU A 5 -35.84 -5.30 15.19
C LEU A 5 -36.94 -5.43 14.12
N GLU A 6 -38.19 -5.65 14.53
CA GLU A 6 -39.35 -5.69 13.62
C GLU A 6 -39.60 -4.34 12.92
N LYS A 7 -39.35 -3.21 13.61
CA LYS A 7 -39.48 -1.86 13.02
C LYS A 7 -38.42 -1.56 11.95
N LEU A 8 -37.32 -2.30 11.92
CA LEU A 8 -36.24 -2.18 10.93
C LEU A 8 -36.37 -3.19 9.78
N GLY A 9 -37.42 -4.04 9.79
CA GLY A 9 -37.62 -5.07 8.77
C GLY A 9 -36.62 -6.24 8.84
N ILE A 10 -35.86 -6.36 9.93
CA ILE A 10 -34.88 -7.43 10.15
C ILE A 10 -35.60 -8.62 10.77
N THR A 11 -35.67 -9.72 10.04
CA THR A 11 -36.36 -10.94 10.46
C THR A 11 -35.43 -11.87 11.25
N ALA A 12 -36.00 -12.79 12.04
CA ALA A 12 -35.21 -13.84 12.72
C ALA A 12 -34.38 -14.67 11.72
N THR A 13 -34.89 -14.87 10.51
CA THR A 13 -34.17 -15.51 9.40
C THR A 13 -32.99 -14.70 8.88
N ASP A 14 -33.03 -13.37 8.95
CA ASP A 14 -31.88 -12.52 8.60
C ASP A 14 -30.76 -12.62 9.66
N ILE A 15 -31.14 -12.72 10.94
CA ILE A 15 -30.19 -12.90 12.05
C ILE A 15 -29.51 -14.27 11.95
N GLU A 16 -30.27 -15.36 11.78
CA GLU A 16 -29.72 -16.71 11.60
C GLU A 16 -28.81 -16.80 10.36
N ARG A 17 -29.14 -16.07 9.28
CA ARG A 17 -28.30 -16.02 8.09
C ARG A 17 -26.96 -15.34 8.37
N VAL A 18 -26.96 -14.23 9.10
CA VAL A 18 -25.73 -13.50 9.47
C VAL A 18 -24.88 -14.33 10.43
N GLU A 19 -25.47 -14.93 11.46
CA GLU A 19 -24.74 -15.79 12.42
C GLU A 19 -24.11 -17.00 11.73
N LYS A 20 -24.81 -17.62 10.78
CA LYS A 20 -24.28 -18.73 9.97
C LYS A 20 -23.15 -18.27 9.05
N GLN A 21 -23.25 -17.08 8.46
CA GLN A 21 -22.20 -16.49 7.63
C GLN A 21 -20.94 -16.21 8.48
N GLU A 22 -21.11 -15.64 9.69
CA GLU A 22 -20.01 -15.38 10.62
C GLU A 22 -19.29 -16.69 11.02
N GLN A 23 -20.03 -17.73 11.40
CA GLN A 23 -19.44 -19.03 11.75
C GLN A 23 -18.68 -19.67 10.59
N GLN A 24 -19.20 -19.54 9.36
CA GLN A 24 -18.51 -20.04 8.16
C GLN A 24 -17.23 -19.24 7.89
N ASN A 25 -17.25 -17.93 8.09
CA ASN A 25 -16.09 -17.06 7.93
C ASN A 25 -15.01 -17.37 8.98
N GLU A 26 -15.38 -17.56 10.24
CA GLU A 26 -14.45 -17.94 11.31
C GLU A 26 -13.75 -19.27 11.01
N LEU A 27 -14.52 -20.28 10.57
CA LEU A 27 -13.97 -21.57 10.15
C LEU A 27 -13.03 -21.44 8.94
N ALA A 28 -13.40 -20.61 7.97
CA ALA A 28 -12.58 -20.37 6.78
C ALA A 28 -11.24 -19.67 7.14
N ILE A 29 -11.29 -18.67 8.02
CA ILE A 29 -10.09 -17.99 8.55
C ILE A 29 -9.19 -18.97 9.30
N ALA A 30 -9.76 -19.81 10.17
CA ALA A 30 -8.99 -20.82 10.92
C ALA A 30 -8.31 -21.84 9.98
N ASN A 31 -9.00 -22.26 8.92
CA ASN A 31 -8.45 -23.18 7.92
C ASN A 31 -7.29 -22.56 7.13
N ILE A 32 -7.41 -21.28 6.73
CA ILE A 32 -6.31 -20.55 6.09
C ILE A 32 -5.12 -20.42 7.03
N GLN A 33 -5.34 -20.00 8.27
CA GLN A 33 -4.27 -19.85 9.26
C GLN A 33 -3.53 -21.17 9.48
N LYS A 34 -4.26 -22.29 9.52
CA LYS A 34 -3.66 -23.62 9.65
C LYS A 34 -2.87 -24.02 8.41
N LYS A 35 -3.40 -23.79 7.21
CA LYS A 35 -2.78 -24.16 5.94
C LYS A 35 -1.52 -23.35 5.65
N TRP A 36 -1.59 -22.04 5.84
CA TRP A 36 -0.56 -21.10 5.43
C TRP A 36 0.36 -20.67 6.58
N GLY A 37 -0.02 -20.90 7.84
CA GLY A 37 0.75 -20.45 9.00
C GLY A 37 2.18 -20.99 9.03
N ASP A 38 2.37 -22.28 8.75
CA ASP A 38 3.70 -22.89 8.77
C ASP A 38 4.54 -22.50 7.55
N TRP A 39 3.91 -22.40 6.37
CA TRP A 39 4.58 -21.92 5.16
C TRP A 39 4.99 -20.44 5.32
N LEU A 40 4.11 -19.58 5.83
CA LEU A 40 4.43 -18.18 6.09
C LEU A 40 5.56 -18.07 7.11
N LYS A 41 5.56 -18.80 8.23
CA LYS A 41 6.70 -18.75 9.18
C LYS A 41 8.05 -19.06 8.51
N GLN A 42 8.07 -19.99 7.56
CA GLN A 42 9.28 -20.38 6.86
C GLN A 42 9.69 -19.39 5.76
N TYR A 43 8.72 -18.77 5.08
CA TYR A 43 8.94 -17.98 3.86
C TYR A 43 8.50 -16.52 3.96
N GLU A 44 8.07 -16.02 5.12
CA GLU A 44 7.43 -14.70 5.29
C GLU A 44 8.26 -13.59 4.67
N GLN A 45 9.55 -13.53 5.00
CA GLN A 45 10.42 -12.49 4.49
C GLN A 45 10.62 -12.60 2.97
N LYS A 46 10.77 -13.81 2.45
CA LYS A 46 10.89 -14.05 1.01
C LYS A 46 9.61 -13.65 0.27
N ALA A 47 8.45 -14.03 0.79
CA ALA A 47 7.15 -13.66 0.24
C ALA A 47 6.91 -12.14 0.28
N LYS A 48 7.28 -11.45 1.37
CA LYS A 48 7.21 -9.98 1.46
C LYS A 48 8.12 -9.30 0.43
N ASN A 49 9.37 -9.77 0.32
CA ASN A 49 10.33 -9.26 -0.66
C ASN A 49 9.81 -9.47 -2.10
N GLN A 50 9.27 -10.65 -2.37
CA GLN A 50 8.68 -11.03 -3.64
C GLN A 50 7.48 -10.14 -4.00
N ARG A 51 6.60 -9.84 -3.04
CA ARG A 51 5.48 -8.90 -3.25
C ARG A 51 5.95 -7.49 -3.63
N ILE A 52 6.93 -6.95 -2.91
CA ILE A 52 7.48 -5.62 -3.18
C ILE A 52 8.10 -5.56 -4.57
N THR A 53 8.91 -6.56 -4.92
CA THR A 53 9.58 -6.64 -6.23
C THR A 53 8.59 -6.78 -7.39
N THR A 54 7.58 -7.63 -7.25
CA THR A 54 6.49 -7.79 -8.23
C THR A 54 5.70 -6.50 -8.39
N MET A 55 5.38 -5.78 -7.30
CA MET A 55 4.69 -4.50 -7.35
C MET A 55 5.50 -3.42 -8.07
N ILE A 56 6.80 -3.28 -7.77
CA ILE A 56 7.67 -2.32 -8.45
C ILE A 56 7.80 -2.67 -9.94
N LYS A 57 7.98 -3.96 -10.28
CA LYS A 57 8.00 -4.42 -11.67
C LYS A 57 6.72 -4.03 -12.42
N ARG A 58 5.54 -4.28 -11.83
CA ARG A 58 4.24 -3.90 -12.44
C ARG A 58 4.16 -2.39 -12.68
N ASN A 59 4.55 -1.57 -11.70
CA ASN A 59 4.54 -0.11 -11.84
C ASN A 59 5.56 0.40 -12.87
N LEU A 60 6.75 -0.20 -12.96
CA LEU A 60 7.74 0.16 -13.98
C LEU A 60 7.26 -0.16 -15.40
N LEU A 61 6.45 -1.20 -15.58
CA LEU A 61 5.88 -1.59 -16.87
C LEU A 61 4.62 -0.79 -17.23
N ALA A 62 3.80 -0.43 -16.25
CA ALA A 62 2.49 0.21 -16.47
C ALA A 62 2.54 1.75 -16.41
N SER A 63 3.50 2.33 -15.71
CA SER A 63 3.55 3.77 -15.40
C SER A 63 4.78 4.44 -15.98
N SER A 64 4.73 5.77 -16.07
CA SER A 64 5.91 6.55 -16.45
C SER A 64 7.02 6.40 -15.40
N SER A 65 8.27 6.32 -15.85
CA SER A 65 9.44 6.36 -14.99
C SER A 65 10.30 7.58 -15.32
N THR A 66 10.81 8.25 -14.29
CA THR A 66 11.70 9.41 -14.45
C THR A 66 12.95 9.21 -13.63
N LYS A 67 14.12 9.52 -14.19
CA LYS A 67 15.40 9.46 -13.48
C LYS A 67 15.84 10.85 -13.05
N ILE A 68 16.24 11.01 -11.79
CA ILE A 68 16.68 12.29 -11.22
C ILE A 68 17.95 12.12 -10.39
N SER A 69 18.75 13.16 -10.20
CA SER A 69 19.88 13.10 -9.28
C SER A 69 19.40 12.97 -7.81
N PRO A 70 20.09 12.22 -6.94
CA PRO A 70 19.74 12.06 -5.52
C PRO A 70 20.12 13.31 -4.70
N THR A 71 19.58 14.46 -5.08
CA THR A 71 19.84 15.75 -4.43
C THR A 71 18.55 16.37 -3.93
N GLN A 72 18.65 17.17 -2.87
CA GLN A 72 17.51 17.90 -2.32
C GLN A 72 16.82 18.78 -3.39
N LYS A 73 17.60 19.38 -4.30
CA LYS A 73 17.07 20.23 -5.38
C LYS A 73 16.22 19.44 -6.38
N ALA A 74 16.68 18.26 -6.79
CA ALA A 74 15.95 17.41 -7.72
C ALA A 74 14.68 16.83 -7.07
N LEU A 75 14.77 16.33 -5.84
CA LEU A 75 13.62 15.84 -5.08
C LEU A 75 12.58 16.94 -4.82
N LYS A 76 12.99 18.18 -4.53
CA LYS A 76 12.07 19.32 -4.38
C LYS A 76 11.24 19.58 -5.64
N LYS A 77 11.76 19.23 -6.82
CA LYS A 77 11.04 19.35 -8.10
C LYS A 77 10.15 18.15 -8.37
N ALA A 78 10.63 16.93 -8.05
CA ALA A 78 9.88 15.70 -8.31
C ALA A 78 8.72 15.48 -7.32
N VAL A 79 8.91 15.82 -6.04
CA VAL A 79 7.87 15.71 -5.02
C VAL A 79 6.94 16.91 -5.13
N THR A 80 5.67 16.67 -5.44
CA THR A 80 4.62 17.69 -5.39
C THR A 80 3.96 17.62 -4.02
N TRP A 81 3.91 18.73 -3.29
CA TRP A 81 3.42 18.74 -1.91
C TRP A 81 2.40 19.86 -1.74
N SER A 82 1.27 19.53 -1.13
CA SER A 82 0.22 20.50 -0.82
C SER A 82 0.73 21.54 0.18
N SER A 83 0.25 22.77 0.08
CA SER A 83 0.49 23.83 1.06
C SER A 83 -0.39 23.74 2.30
N SER A 84 -1.18 22.67 2.44
CA SER A 84 -2.05 22.47 3.60
C SER A 84 -1.26 22.50 4.92
N LYS A 85 -1.73 23.33 5.85
CA LYS A 85 -1.20 23.42 7.23
C LYS A 85 -1.40 22.15 8.05
N HIS A 86 -2.26 21.26 7.58
CA HIS A 86 -2.63 20.06 8.30
C HIS A 86 -1.99 18.80 7.70
N ASN A 87 -1.14 18.94 6.68
CA ASN A 87 -0.26 17.84 6.30
C ASN A 87 0.52 17.39 7.55
N GLU A 88 0.59 16.08 7.77
CA GLU A 88 1.33 15.49 8.89
C GLU A 88 2.80 15.89 8.85
N ASN A 89 3.35 16.00 7.64
CA ASN A 89 4.76 16.28 7.40
C ASN A 89 4.92 17.50 6.48
N LYS A 90 5.96 18.30 6.74
CA LYS A 90 6.36 19.37 5.81
C LYS A 90 7.12 18.75 4.65
N LYS A 91 6.98 19.34 3.45
CA LYS A 91 7.74 18.92 2.25
C LYS A 91 9.25 18.77 2.51
N ALA A 92 9.83 19.68 3.27
CA ALA A 92 11.26 19.66 3.57
C ALA A 92 11.66 18.43 4.39
N ASP A 93 10.81 18.01 5.34
CA ASP A 93 11.05 16.87 6.22
C ASP A 93 10.89 15.56 5.44
N VAL A 94 9.88 15.46 4.57
CA VAL A 94 9.69 14.33 3.66
C VAL A 94 10.92 14.13 2.77
N ILE A 95 11.41 15.19 2.14
CA ILE A 95 12.59 15.13 1.27
C ILE A 95 13.85 14.74 2.07
N LYS A 96 13.99 15.26 3.29
CA LYS A 96 15.10 14.88 4.17
C LYS A 96 15.02 13.40 4.56
N SER A 97 13.83 12.89 4.85
CA SER A 97 13.62 11.47 5.16
C SER A 97 14.00 10.60 3.97
N ILE A 98 13.50 10.89 2.77
CA ILE A 98 13.83 10.13 1.56
C ILE A 98 15.35 10.10 1.31
N LEU A 99 16.03 11.24 1.45
CA LEU A 99 17.49 11.29 1.29
C LEU A 99 18.24 10.50 2.37
N THR A 100 17.71 10.50 3.60
CA THR A 100 18.29 9.74 4.72
C THR A 100 18.13 8.23 4.46
N ASP A 101 16.96 7.80 4.00
CA ASP A 101 16.68 6.40 3.66
C ASP A 101 17.53 5.92 2.47
N ILE A 102 17.73 6.77 1.46
CA ILE A 102 18.66 6.49 0.34
C ILE A 102 20.10 6.35 0.87
N ALA A 103 20.52 7.20 1.80
CA ALA A 103 21.87 7.13 2.36
C ALA A 103 22.09 5.93 3.28
N ALA A 104 21.04 5.45 3.94
CA ALA A 104 21.08 4.32 4.87
C ALA A 104 20.75 2.96 4.24
N MET A 105 20.56 2.91 2.93
CA MET A 105 20.16 1.69 2.22
C MET A 105 21.24 0.60 2.31
N ASP A 106 20.81 -0.66 2.43
CA ASP A 106 21.68 -1.83 2.41
C ASP A 106 21.57 -2.55 1.06
N PRO A 107 22.68 -2.82 0.36
CA PRO A 107 22.68 -3.50 -0.93
C PRO A 107 22.17 -4.95 -0.86
N ASN A 108 22.11 -5.58 0.31
CA ASN A 108 21.77 -6.99 0.46
C ASN A 108 20.31 -7.23 0.84
N THR A 109 19.56 -6.18 1.18
CA THR A 109 18.21 -6.31 1.70
C THR A 109 17.21 -5.46 0.92
N ILE A 110 15.93 -5.78 1.12
CA ILE A 110 14.83 -4.94 0.69
C ILE A 110 14.34 -4.16 1.90
N THR A 111 14.35 -2.83 1.79
CA THR A 111 13.83 -1.94 2.81
C THR A 111 12.78 -1.00 2.22
N THR A 112 11.80 -0.66 3.05
CA THR A 112 10.72 0.25 2.68
C THR A 112 10.79 1.46 3.58
N GLY A 113 10.89 2.65 2.99
CA GLY A 113 10.84 3.91 3.70
C GLY A 113 9.44 4.23 4.22
N GLN A 114 9.35 5.32 4.97
CA GLN A 114 8.07 5.79 5.49
C GLN A 114 7.10 6.14 4.35
N LEU A 115 5.82 5.79 4.54
CA LEU A 115 4.73 6.22 3.67
C LEU A 115 4.37 7.66 4.01
N PHE A 116 4.35 8.52 2.99
CA PHE A 116 3.97 9.91 3.12
C PHE A 116 2.76 10.22 2.25
N THR A 117 1.75 10.82 2.84
CA THR A 117 0.56 11.28 2.13
C THR A 117 0.56 12.81 2.09
N THR A 118 0.34 13.38 0.91
CA THR A 118 0.07 14.81 0.76
C THR A 118 -1.39 15.00 0.37
N GLY A 119 -2.06 16.01 0.93
CA GLY A 119 -3.46 16.26 0.60
C GLY A 119 -3.96 17.62 1.08
N CYS A 120 -4.85 18.22 0.30
CA CYS A 120 -5.57 19.42 0.71
C CYS A 120 -6.61 19.09 1.79
N PHE A 121 -6.66 19.94 2.81
CA PHE A 121 -7.74 19.93 3.80
C PHE A 121 -8.81 20.87 3.30
N SER A 122 -9.99 20.33 3.02
CA SER A 122 -11.19 21.16 3.11
C SER A 122 -12.23 20.43 3.95
N LYS A 123 -12.81 21.19 4.87
CA LYS A 123 -14.19 20.96 5.29
C LYS A 123 -15.04 21.91 4.43
N GLY A 124 -15.79 21.39 3.46
CA GLY A 124 -16.85 22.15 2.76
C GLY A 124 -16.48 22.96 1.50
N ALA A 125 -15.69 22.41 0.57
CA ALA A 125 -15.60 22.95 -0.80
C ALA A 125 -16.63 22.22 -1.69
N HIS A 126 -17.91 22.57 -1.78
CA HIS A 126 -18.60 23.84 -1.61
C HIS A 126 -19.88 23.68 -0.79
N LEU A 127 -20.12 24.56 0.19
CA LEU A 127 -21.47 25.05 0.45
C LEU A 127 -21.41 26.58 0.52
N CYS A 128 -22.01 27.22 -0.47
CA CYS A 128 -22.54 28.56 -0.26
C CYS A 128 -23.49 28.49 0.95
N GLY A 129 -23.08 29.06 2.08
CA GLY A 129 -23.93 29.24 3.26
C GLY A 129 -23.93 28.08 4.27
N LYS A 130 -23.71 28.46 5.53
CA LYS A 130 -23.99 27.73 6.79
C LYS A 130 -23.21 26.44 7.07
N SER A 131 -22.16 26.63 7.89
CA SER A 131 -21.62 25.74 8.94
C SER A 131 -22.16 24.30 9.03
N SER A 132 -21.46 23.36 8.41
CA SER A 132 -21.23 22.02 8.97
C SER A 132 -20.11 21.35 8.18
N CYS A 133 -19.21 20.69 8.89
CA CYS A 133 -17.95 20.27 8.32
C CYS A 133 -17.83 18.74 8.30
N ALA A 134 -18.14 18.13 7.17
CA ALA A 134 -17.71 16.77 6.84
C ALA A 134 -16.33 16.83 6.16
N THR A 135 -15.42 15.93 6.55
CA THR A 135 -14.01 15.89 6.12
C THR A 135 -13.82 14.66 5.25
N LEU A 136 -13.43 14.82 3.99
CA LEU A 136 -13.11 13.71 3.07
C LEU A 136 -11.71 13.95 2.50
N PHE A 137 -10.86 12.92 2.57
CA PHE A 137 -9.51 12.92 2.00
C PHE A 137 -9.62 12.70 0.49
N SER A 138 -9.01 13.57 -0.33
CA SER A 138 -8.69 13.21 -1.72
C SER A 138 -7.29 12.57 -1.76
N ASN A 139 -7.16 11.47 -2.50
CA ASN A 139 -5.90 10.72 -2.67
C ASN A 139 -4.92 11.47 -3.58
N GLU A 140 -4.56 12.71 -3.26
CA GLU A 140 -3.56 13.48 -4.02
C GLU A 140 -2.14 12.94 -3.73
N ALA A 141 -1.85 11.76 -4.25
CA ALA A 141 -0.56 11.06 -4.28
C ALA A 141 0.03 10.64 -2.92
N ASN A 142 0.19 9.32 -2.75
CA ASN A 142 1.04 8.73 -1.73
C ASN A 142 2.48 8.59 -2.26
N TYR A 143 3.46 8.86 -1.40
CA TYR A 143 4.88 8.79 -1.68
C TYR A 143 5.50 7.74 -0.78
N GLN A 144 6.19 6.77 -1.37
CA GLN A 144 6.90 5.76 -0.61
C GLN A 144 8.18 5.34 -1.32
N LEU A 145 9.28 5.34 -0.57
CA LEU A 145 10.57 4.87 -1.06
C LEU A 145 10.68 3.36 -0.84
N TYR A 146 11.11 2.65 -1.87
CA TYR A 146 11.46 1.24 -1.83
C TYR A 146 12.92 1.10 -2.23
N CYS A 147 13.76 0.62 -1.32
CA CYS A 147 15.15 0.31 -1.59
C CYS A 147 15.27 -1.19 -1.79
N ILE A 148 15.52 -1.62 -3.02
CA ILE A 148 15.58 -3.03 -3.37
C ILE A 148 17.00 -3.35 -3.81
N TYR A 149 17.73 -4.14 -3.00
CA TYR A 149 19.11 -4.54 -3.28
C TYR A 149 20.02 -3.36 -3.65
N GLY A 150 19.93 -2.26 -2.88
CA GLY A 150 20.71 -1.04 -3.11
C GLY A 150 20.22 -0.15 -4.26
N SER A 151 19.08 -0.48 -4.89
CA SER A 151 18.43 0.37 -5.90
C SER A 151 17.21 1.08 -5.30
N PRO A 152 17.23 2.41 -5.12
CA PRO A 152 16.08 3.16 -4.61
C PRO A 152 15.04 3.45 -5.71
N TYR A 153 13.77 3.22 -5.40
CA TYR A 153 12.60 3.51 -6.22
C TYR A 153 11.60 4.31 -5.38
N LEU A 154 11.37 5.58 -5.75
CA LEU A 154 10.32 6.38 -5.11
C LEU A 154 9.02 6.20 -5.91
N LEU A 155 8.08 5.46 -5.34
CA LEU A 155 6.75 5.30 -5.91
C LEU A 155 5.88 6.51 -5.53
N ILE A 156 5.26 7.11 -6.54
CA ILE A 156 4.32 8.21 -6.39
C ILE A 156 2.99 7.74 -6.98
N GLU A 157 2.04 7.41 -6.10
CA GLU A 157 0.74 6.86 -6.49
C GLU A 157 0.00 7.80 -7.44
N GLY A 158 -0.50 7.26 -8.55
CA GLY A 158 -1.18 8.02 -9.60
C GLY A 158 -0.28 8.82 -10.53
N ILE A 159 1.04 8.87 -10.30
CA ILE A 159 2.00 9.63 -11.13
C ILE A 159 3.01 8.69 -11.81
N GLY A 160 3.69 7.85 -11.04
CA GLY A 160 4.69 6.93 -11.57
C GLY A 160 5.83 6.66 -10.62
N ILE A 161 6.95 6.19 -11.17
CA ILE A 161 8.15 5.84 -10.40
C ILE A 161 9.26 6.84 -10.68
N VAL A 162 9.89 7.32 -9.61
CA VAL A 162 11.13 8.09 -9.68
C VAL A 162 12.31 7.19 -9.32
N MET A 163 13.26 7.12 -10.23
CA MET A 163 14.56 6.47 -10.08
C MET A 163 15.64 7.52 -9.87
N PHE A 164 16.76 7.11 -9.29
CA PHE A 164 17.85 8.01 -8.93
C PHE A 164 19.09 7.77 -9.80
N GLU A 165 19.82 8.82 -10.16
CA GLU A 165 21.08 8.68 -10.87
C GLU A 165 22.18 8.15 -9.95
N GLY A 166 23.18 7.46 -10.52
CA GLY A 166 24.30 6.91 -9.76
C GLY A 166 24.05 5.53 -9.12
N PHE A 167 22.87 4.96 -9.28
CA PHE A 167 22.55 3.60 -8.81
C PHE A 167 22.44 2.63 -9.99
N ASN A 168 22.82 1.38 -9.73
CA ASN A 168 22.70 0.30 -10.69
C ASN A 168 21.27 -0.23 -10.66
N TYR A 169 20.52 0.04 -11.72
CA TYR A 169 19.18 -0.53 -11.91
C TYR A 169 19.31 -1.72 -12.85
N PRO A 170 18.88 -2.92 -12.42
CA PRO A 170 18.88 -4.08 -13.28
C PRO A 170 17.95 -3.85 -14.50
N SER A 171 18.31 -4.45 -15.63
CA SER A 171 17.53 -4.31 -16.85
C SER A 171 16.26 -5.17 -16.79
N PRO A 172 15.09 -4.68 -17.23
CA PRO A 172 13.90 -5.50 -17.39
C PRO A 172 14.21 -6.72 -18.31
N PRO A 173 13.72 -7.94 -18.01
CA PRO A 173 12.79 -8.32 -16.93
C PRO A 173 13.47 -8.76 -15.61
N TYR A 174 14.80 -8.75 -15.55
CA TYR A 174 15.62 -9.32 -14.45
C TYR A 174 15.79 -8.36 -13.28
N LEU A 175 14.74 -7.63 -12.94
CA LEU A 175 14.86 -6.54 -11.98
C LEU A 175 15.25 -7.05 -10.58
N PHE A 176 14.88 -8.27 -10.19
CA PHE A 176 15.02 -8.74 -8.82
C PHE A 176 15.20 -10.27 -8.74
N PRO A 177 15.81 -10.83 -7.67
CA PRO A 177 15.76 -12.25 -7.37
C PRO A 177 14.29 -12.67 -7.32
N PHE A 178 13.90 -13.53 -8.25
CA PHE A 178 12.54 -14.02 -8.39
C PHE A 178 12.54 -15.49 -8.01
N ASP A 179 11.77 -15.84 -6.99
CA ASP A 179 11.53 -17.22 -6.60
C ASP A 179 10.13 -17.60 -7.07
N GLU A 180 10.06 -18.32 -8.19
CA GLU A 180 8.80 -18.68 -8.86
C GLU A 180 7.89 -19.52 -7.96
N GLU A 181 8.48 -20.43 -7.18
CA GLU A 181 7.73 -21.29 -6.28
C GLU A 181 7.09 -20.47 -5.14
N VAL A 182 7.85 -19.53 -4.57
CA VAL A 182 7.34 -18.63 -3.53
C VAL A 182 6.28 -17.68 -4.08
N GLU A 183 6.46 -17.13 -5.28
CA GLU A 183 5.46 -16.27 -5.94
C GLU A 183 4.15 -17.03 -6.21
N LEU A 184 4.22 -18.23 -6.80
CA LEU A 184 3.03 -19.03 -7.09
C LEU A 184 2.26 -19.37 -5.81
N LYS A 185 2.97 -19.82 -4.77
CA LYS A 185 2.37 -20.10 -3.46
C LYS A 185 1.77 -18.86 -2.81
N TYR A 186 2.43 -17.71 -2.97
CA TYR A 186 1.90 -16.45 -2.45
C TYR A 186 0.64 -15.99 -3.19
N GLN A 187 0.60 -16.16 -4.52
CA GLN A 187 -0.59 -15.86 -5.33
C GLN A 187 -1.78 -16.76 -4.95
N GLU A 188 -1.54 -18.07 -4.71
CA GLU A 188 -2.55 -18.99 -4.17
C GLU A 188 -3.09 -18.49 -2.82
N TYR A 189 -2.19 -18.09 -1.92
CA TYR A 189 -2.57 -17.52 -0.62
C TYR A 189 -3.39 -16.23 -0.76
N GLU A 190 -2.98 -15.28 -1.61
CA GLU A 190 -3.72 -14.03 -1.83
C GLU A 190 -5.10 -14.28 -2.45
N ALA A 191 -5.23 -15.23 -3.38
CA ALA A 191 -6.51 -15.61 -3.95
C ALA A 191 -7.46 -16.20 -2.90
N GLU A 192 -6.96 -17.08 -2.02
CA GLU A 192 -7.76 -17.67 -0.95
C GLU A 192 -8.20 -16.62 0.09
N ILE A 193 -7.30 -15.71 0.49
CA ILE A 193 -7.63 -14.59 1.38
C ILE A 193 -8.65 -13.65 0.72
N HIS A 194 -8.46 -13.32 -0.56
CA HIS A 194 -9.36 -12.42 -1.27
C HIS A 194 -10.77 -13.02 -1.35
N ASN A 195 -10.89 -14.30 -1.71
CA ASN A 195 -12.17 -14.99 -1.77
C ASN A 195 -12.95 -14.94 -0.45
N ILE A 196 -12.26 -15.11 0.69
CA ILE A 196 -12.88 -14.97 2.01
C ILE A 196 -13.29 -13.51 2.27
N SER A 197 -12.40 -12.56 1.99
CA SER A 197 -12.71 -11.14 2.21
C SER A 197 -13.87 -10.64 1.34
N SER A 198 -14.01 -11.16 0.13
CA SER A 198 -15.12 -10.84 -0.80
C SER A 198 -16.40 -11.59 -0.47
N SER A 199 -16.36 -12.67 0.32
CA SER A 199 -17.56 -13.35 0.83
C SER A 199 -18.08 -12.77 2.15
N ILE A 200 -17.35 -11.81 2.73
CA ILE A 200 -17.69 -11.10 3.97
C ILE A 200 -18.50 -9.82 3.67
N PHE A 201 -18.51 -9.33 2.43
CA PHE A 201 -19.26 -8.14 1.98
C PHE A 201 -20.23 -8.49 0.85
#